data_AF-A0A7I7W3E5-F1
#
_entry.id   AF-A0A7I7W3E5-F1
#
_cell.length_a   1.000
_cell.length_b   1.000
_cell.length_c   1.000
_cell.angle_alpha   90.00
_cell.angle_beta   90.00
_cell.angle_gamma   90.00
#
_symmetry.space_group_name_H-M   'P 1'
#
loop_
_entity.id
_entity.type
_entity.pdbx_description
1 polymer ?
#
loop_
_entity_poly.entity_id
_entity_poly.type
_entity_poly.pdbx_seq_one_letter_code
_entity_poly.pdbx_strand_id
1 'polypeptide(L)'
;MIELDTTEGPVLLLGDTAHHPVLLVEDGWTVRLDEDRMQAARARARVVEEMERTGAVAFGAHFPGGRGGRITRDKYGKRSWTT
;
A
#
# COMPACT_ATOMS: atom_id res chain seq x y z
N MET A 1 -5.85 7.87 4.64
CA MET A 1 -6.40 6.74 3.89
C MET A 1 -7.90 6.74 4.08
N ILE A 2 -8.66 6.45 3.02
CA ILE A 2 -10.11 6.23 3.08
C ILE A 2 -10.36 4.76 2.79
N GLU A 3 -11.19 4.13 3.61
CA GLU A 3 -11.61 2.74 3.47
C GLU A 3 -13.01 2.73 2.87
N LEU A 4 -13.22 1.86 1.88
CA LEU A 4 -14.49 1.67 1.21
C LEU A 4 -14.85 0.19 1.24
N ASP A 5 -16.05 -0.13 1.68
CA ASP A 5 -16.60 -1.48 1.55
C ASP A 5 -17.41 -1.56 0.25
N THR A 6 -17.03 -2.49 -0.61
CA THR A 6 -17.74 -2.78 -1.85
C THR A 6 -18.29 -4.20 -1.83
N THR A 7 -19.19 -4.51 -2.75
CA THR A 7 -19.70 -5.87 -2.92
C THR A 7 -18.60 -6.88 -3.32
N GLU A 8 -17.49 -6.41 -3.90
CA GLU A 8 -16.35 -7.24 -4.31
C GLU A 8 -15.29 -7.41 -3.21
N GLY A 9 -15.37 -6.59 -2.16
CA GLY A 9 -14.42 -6.57 -1.05
C GLY A 9 -13.97 -5.16 -0.64
N PRO A 10 -13.08 -5.07 0.35
CA PRO A 10 -12.58 -3.79 0.84
C PRO A 10 -11.63 -3.13 -0.16
N VAL A 11 -11.74 -1.81 -0.26
CA VAL A 11 -10.90 -0.95 -1.11
C VAL A 11 -10.26 0.15 -0.26
N LEU A 12 -8.96 0.37 -0.46
CA LEU A 12 -8.21 1.42 0.24
C LEU A 12 -7.79 2.51 -0.74
N LEU A 13 -8.21 3.74 -0.48
CA LEU A 13 -7.71 4.92 -1.18
C LEU A 13 -6.55 5.52 -0.38
N LEU A 14 -5.33 5.37 -0.90
CA LEU A 14 -4.10 5.63 -0.16
C LEU A 14 -3.72 7.10 -0.10
N GLY A 15 -4.16 7.93 -1.05
CA GLY A 15 -3.60 9.26 -1.24
C GLY A 15 -2.08 9.18 -1.45
N ASP A 16 -1.35 10.02 -0.72
CA ASP A 16 0.12 10.18 -0.83
C ASP A 16 0.90 9.22 0.09
N THR A 17 0.21 8.28 0.75
CA THR A 17 0.82 7.29 1.66
C THR A 17 2.01 6.57 1.01
N ALA A 18 1.91 6.29 -0.29
CA ALA A 18 2.98 5.80 -1.13
C ALA A 18 2.92 6.44 -2.53
N HIS A 19 4.06 6.94 -3.01
CA HIS A 19 4.18 7.52 -4.35
C HIS A 19 4.45 6.46 -5.43
N HIS A 20 4.89 5.27 -5.03
CA HIS A 20 5.14 4.13 -5.91
C HIS A 20 4.88 2.84 -5.12
N PRO A 21 4.36 1.77 -5.75
CA PRO A 21 4.06 0.51 -5.06
C PRO A 21 5.24 -0.10 -4.29
N VAL A 22 6.47 0.16 -4.72
CA VAL A 22 7.70 -0.30 -4.04
C VAL A 22 7.76 0.14 -2.58
N LEU A 23 7.18 1.28 -2.21
CA LEU A 23 7.17 1.77 -0.82
C LEU A 23 6.24 0.95 0.10
N LEU A 24 5.37 0.12 -0.47
CA LEU A 24 4.50 -0.82 0.24
C LEU A 24 5.09 -2.25 0.26
N VAL A 25 6.16 -2.48 -0.51
CA VAL A 25 6.83 -3.78 -0.62
C VAL A 25 8.14 -3.79 0.19
N GLU A 26 8.88 -2.69 0.13
CA GLU A 26 10.17 -2.53 0.78
C GLU A 26 10.01 -1.86 2.15
N ASP A 27 10.17 -2.65 3.21
CA ASP A 27 9.98 -2.18 4.58
C ASP A 27 10.97 -1.08 4.94
N GLY A 28 10.47 -0.02 5.56
CA GLY A 28 11.29 1.11 6.02
C GLY A 28 11.74 2.07 4.91
N TRP A 29 11.40 1.82 3.64
CA TRP A 29 11.73 2.76 2.58
C TRP A 29 10.93 4.06 2.72
N THR A 30 11.58 5.17 2.38
CA THR A 30 11.04 6.53 2.52
C THR A 30 11.31 7.35 1.27
N VAL A 31 10.56 8.43 1.12
CA VAL A 31 10.74 9.40 0.04
C VAL A 31 11.14 10.75 0.60
N ARG A 32 11.76 11.57 -0.25
CA ARG A 32 12.13 12.94 0.14
C ARG A 32 10.94 13.81 0.53
N LEU A 33 9.77 13.49 0.01
CA LEU A 33 8.50 14.20 0.22
C LEU A 33 7.81 13.81 1.54
N ASP A 34 8.26 12.77 2.24
CA ASP A 34 7.76 12.46 3.58
C ASP A 34 8.18 13.61 4.53
N GLU A 35 7.21 14.27 5.18
CA GLU A 35 7.47 15.32 6.18
C GLU A 35 8.23 14.75 7.39
N ASP A 36 7.76 13.60 7.90
CA ASP A 36 8.48 12.75 8.84
C ASP A 36 8.66 11.35 8.23
N ARG A 37 9.90 11.06 7.82
CA ARG A 37 10.29 9.80 7.18
C ARG A 37 10.02 8.57 8.06
N MET A 38 10.28 8.67 9.37
CA MET A 38 10.14 7.53 10.27
C MET A 38 8.66 7.29 10.59
N GLN A 39 7.88 8.35 10.78
CA GLN A 39 6.43 8.23 10.94
C GLN A 39 5.78 7.67 9.67
N ALA A 40 6.18 8.16 8.49
CA ALA A 40 5.65 7.71 7.21
C ALA A 40 5.95 6.22 6.94
N ALA A 41 7.17 5.77 7.23
CA ALA A 41 7.53 4.35 7.13
C ALA A 41 6.64 3.47 8.04
N ARG A 42 6.43 3.88 9.30
CA ARG A 42 5.54 3.16 10.22
C ARG A 42 4.08 3.18 9.76
N ALA A 43 3.62 4.28 9.16
CA ALA A 43 2.27 4.38 8.62
C ALA A 43 2.08 3.44 7.43
N ARG A 44 3.05 3.38 6.51
CA ARG A 44 3.04 2.44 5.39
C ARG A 44 3.04 0.99 5.86
N ALA A 45 3.84 0.64 6.88
CA ALA A 45 3.82 -0.72 7.44
C ALA A 45 2.42 -1.13 7.93
N ARG A 46 1.71 -0.25 8.66
CA ARG A 46 0.34 -0.51 9.11
C ARG A 46 -0.65 -0.67 7.95
N VAL A 47 -0.52 0.13 6.89
CA VAL A 47 -1.35 -0.01 5.69
C VAL A 47 -1.11 -1.35 5.01
N VAL A 48 0.15 -1.77 4.90
CA VAL A 48 0.51 -3.06 4.29
C VAL A 48 -0.03 -4.22 5.12
N GLU A 49 0.09 -4.18 6.44
CA GLU A 49 -0.49 -5.17 7.35
C GLU A 49 -2.01 -5.27 7.14
N GLU A 50 -2.69 -4.14 7.02
CA GLU A 50 -4.13 -4.10 6.77
C GLU A 50 -4.51 -4.68 5.41
N MET A 51 -3.76 -4.35 4.36
CA MET A 51 -3.94 -4.94 3.03
C MET A 51 -3.74 -6.46 3.03
N GLU A 52 -2.72 -6.96 3.72
CA GLU A 52 -2.45 -8.39 3.85
C GLU A 52 -3.56 -9.10 4.65
N ARG A 53 -4.05 -8.48 5.72
CA ARG A 53 -5.10 -9.03 6.58
C ARG A 53 -6.46 -9.13 5.89
N THR A 54 -6.79 -8.14 5.07
CA THR A 54 -8.13 -8.01 4.46
C THR A 54 -8.18 -8.47 3.01
N GLY A 55 -7.04 -8.59 2.35
CA GLY A 55 -6.98 -8.78 0.91
C GLY A 55 -7.42 -7.55 0.11
N ALA A 56 -7.47 -6.37 0.73
CA ALA A 56 -7.99 -5.16 0.11
C ALA A 56 -7.23 -4.77 -1.17
N VAL A 57 -7.99 -4.27 -2.14
CA VAL A 57 -7.42 -3.60 -3.32
C VAL A 57 -7.14 -2.15 -2.94
N ALA A 58 -5.91 -1.68 -3.15
CA ALA A 58 -5.54 -0.32 -2.88
C ALA A 58 -5.28 0.49 -4.16
N PHE A 59 -5.57 1.78 -4.11
CA PHE A 59 -5.29 2.76 -5.15
C PHE A 59 -4.41 3.87 -4.58
N GLY A 60 -3.23 4.06 -5.17
CA GLY A 60 -2.34 5.18 -4.86
C GLY A 60 -2.61 6.38 -5.77
N ALA A 61 -2.59 7.59 -5.22
CA ALA A 61 -2.82 8.82 -6.01
C ALA A 61 -1.78 9.02 -7.12
N HIS A 62 -0.61 8.44 -6.96
CA HIS A 62 0.51 8.53 -7.90
C HIS A 62 0.87 7.21 -8.56
N PHE A 63 0.04 6.17 -8.41
CA PHE A 63 0.34 4.87 -8.99
C PHE A 63 0.10 4.89 -10.51
N PRO A 64 0.97 4.26 -11.31
CA PRO A 64 0.85 4.31 -12.77
C PRO A 64 -0.50 3.84 -13.29
N GLY A 65 -1.11 4.64 -14.17
CA GLY A 65 -2.32 4.26 -14.90
C GLY A 65 -3.59 4.13 -14.06
N GLY A 66 -3.60 4.59 -12.80
CA GLY A 66 -4.79 4.54 -11.94
C GLY A 66 -5.29 3.13 -11.63
N ARG A 67 -4.42 2.12 -11.78
CA ARG A 67 -4.76 0.72 -11.52
C ARG A 67 -4.65 0.40 -10.05
N GLY A 68 -5.68 -0.24 -9.52
CA GLY A 68 -5.64 -0.82 -8.19
C GLY A 68 -4.75 -2.05 -8.15
N GLY A 69 -4.32 -2.42 -6.97
CA GLY A 69 -3.58 -3.67 -6.75
C GLY A 69 -3.58 -4.07 -5.29
N ARG A 70 -3.01 -5.23 -5.02
CA ARG A 70 -2.96 -5.85 -3.69
C ARG A 70 -1.53 -6.22 -3.35
N ILE A 71 -1.27 -6.36 -2.04
CA ILE A 71 -0.06 -6.98 -1.56
C ILE A 71 -0.26 -8.50 -1.58
N THR A 72 0.65 -9.20 -2.24
CA THR A 72 0.74 -10.65 -2.21
C THR A 72 2.09 -11.06 -1.61
N ARG A 73 2.14 -12.28 -1.08
CA ARG A 73 3.37 -12.85 -0.51
C ARG A 73 3.67 -14.18 -1.18
N ASP A 74 4.91 -14.36 -1.62
CA ASP A 74 5.35 -15.62 -2.19
C ASP A 74 5.64 -16.66 -1.10
N LYS A 75 5.98 -17.88 -1.53
CA LYS A 75 6.32 -19.00 -0.62
C LYS A 75 7.57 -18.77 0.24
N TYR A 76 8.38 -17.76 -0.08
CA TYR A 76 9.59 -17.39 0.67
C TYR A 76 9.35 -16.18 1.58
N GLY A 77 8.11 -15.69 1.64
CA GLY A 77 7.75 -14.55 2.47
C GLY A 77 8.01 -13.20 1.82
N LYS A 78 8.42 -13.13 0.54
CA LYS A 78 8.67 -11.86 -0.14
C LYS A 78 7.35 -11.22 -0.57
N ARG A 79 7.16 -9.94 -0.23
CA ARG A 79 6.01 -9.15 -0.67
C ARG A 79 6.15 -8.75 -2.13
N SER A 80 5.02 -8.62 -2.81
CA SER A 80 4.94 -8.02 -4.15
C SER A 80 3.63 -7.25 -4.33
N TRP A 81 3.65 -6.25 -5.21
CA TRP A 81 2.45 -5.56 -5.66
C TRP A 81 1.88 -6.27 -6.89
N THR A 82 0.61 -6.66 -6.85
CA THR A 82 -0.07 -7.34 -7.96
C THR A 82 -1.32 -6.55 -8.35
N THR A 83 -1.37 -6.09 -9.61
CA THR A 83 -2.54 -5.46 -10.24
C THR A 83 -3.45 -6.48 -10.87
#